data_AF-A0A1L5BLC8-F1
#
_entry.id   AF-A0A1L5BLC8-F1
#
_cell.length_a   1.000
_cell.length_b   1.000
_cell.length_c   1.000
_cell.angle_alpha   90.00
_cell.angle_beta   90.00
_cell.angle_gamma   90.00
#
_symmetry.space_group_name_H-M   'P 1'
#
loop_
_entity.id
_entity.type
_entity.pdbx_description
1 polymer ?
#
loop_
_entity_poly.entity_id
_entity_poly.type
_entity_poly.pdbx_seq_one_letter_code
_entity_poly.pdbx_strand_id
1 'polypeptide(L)'
;MTIATTEATALAFRAASDSKRPDFRFLDPPMADSLPPFAADADPAWIASHPRVQRVPSRDLTLFIQRHFLSAEECAGLVERIDAHRRPSTIADANGDGYFRTGETCDLDASDPFVAGIDAKLAAFVGIDPAHGEPIQGQRYALGQEFKAHTDYFEPGGIDFERFCAVSGNRTWTLMVYLNEPAAGGATRFVKIGKTVQPETGKLLAWNNRLGPGACNPASIHHGMKVRGGVKHVITKWYRERPWA
;
A
#
# COMPACT_ATOMS: atom_id res chain seq x y z
N MET A 1 -22.10 26.93 73.21
CA MET A 1 -21.21 25.81 73.58
C MET A 1 -20.78 25.20 72.25
N THR A 2 -19.91 25.79 71.43
CA THR A 2 -18.48 26.17 71.64
C THR A 2 -17.72 24.95 72.12
N ILE A 3 -16.82 24.33 71.35
CA ILE A 3 -15.39 24.65 71.11
C ILE A 3 -14.96 23.72 69.92
N ALA A 4 -14.48 24.15 68.75
CA ALA A 4 -13.19 24.78 68.36
C ALA A 4 -11.92 23.89 68.53
N THR A 5 -11.31 23.56 67.37
CA THR A 5 -9.86 23.52 67.05
C THR A 5 -8.89 22.55 67.75
N THR A 6 -8.11 21.84 66.92
CA THR A 6 -6.63 21.64 67.03
C THR A 6 -6.17 20.98 65.71
N GLU A 7 -5.63 21.74 64.77
CA GLU A 7 -4.25 22.20 64.61
C GLU A 7 -3.42 21.30 63.68
N ALA A 8 -2.88 21.94 62.65
CA ALA A 8 -1.91 21.41 61.74
C ALA A 8 -0.52 21.40 62.39
N THR A 9 0.30 20.40 62.04
CA THR A 9 1.75 20.56 62.10
C THR A 9 2.38 19.85 60.91
N ALA A 10 3.35 20.55 60.33
CA ALA A 10 3.90 20.35 59.02
C ALA A 10 5.07 19.34 58.97
N LEU A 11 5.49 19.11 57.74
CA LEU A 11 6.87 18.81 57.30
C LEU A 11 7.32 17.34 57.20
N ALA A 12 7.23 16.87 55.95
CA ALA A 12 8.31 16.26 55.17
C ALA A 12 9.24 15.22 55.82
N PHE A 13 9.13 13.98 55.35
CA PHE A 13 10.30 13.20 54.95
C PHE A 13 9.97 12.36 53.70
N ARG A 14 10.89 12.38 52.74
CA ARG A 14 10.81 11.75 51.42
C ARG A 14 11.00 10.23 51.48
N ALA A 15 10.51 9.62 50.40
CA ALA A 15 11.00 8.40 49.73
C ALA A 15 10.64 7.04 50.33
N ALA A 16 9.71 6.36 49.67
CA ALA A 16 9.97 5.10 48.94
C ALA A 16 8.63 4.41 48.62
N SER A 17 8.23 4.37 47.35
CA SER A 17 7.71 3.13 46.78
C SER A 17 7.84 3.20 45.27
N ASP A 18 8.88 2.52 44.84
CA ASP A 18 9.28 2.24 43.48
C ASP A 18 8.28 1.23 42.89
N SER A 19 7.17 1.73 42.36
CA SER A 19 6.23 0.91 41.58
C SER A 19 6.85 0.72 40.19
N LYS A 20 7.56 -0.39 40.04
CA LYS A 20 8.09 -0.94 38.77
C LYS A 20 6.98 -0.96 37.70
N ARG A 21 6.93 0.08 36.87
CA ARG A 21 6.36 -0.06 35.53
C ARG A 21 7.42 -0.80 34.72
N PRO A 22 7.07 -1.88 34.00
CA PRO A 22 8.01 -2.46 33.06
C PRO A 22 8.36 -1.38 32.05
N ASP A 23 9.66 -1.03 32.02
CA ASP A 23 10.27 -0.28 30.94
C ASP A 23 10.15 -1.14 29.69
N PHE A 24 9.00 -1.04 29.01
CA PHE A 24 8.89 -1.48 27.63
C PHE A 24 9.70 -0.48 26.81
N ARG A 25 11.02 -0.60 26.88
CA ARG A 25 11.85 -0.21 25.74
C ARG A 25 11.31 -1.04 24.60
N PHE A 26 10.51 -0.41 23.74
CA PHE A 26 10.49 -0.78 22.35
C PHE A 26 11.95 -0.63 21.92
N LEU A 27 12.70 -1.73 22.03
CA LEU A 27 13.87 -1.90 21.21
C LEU A 27 13.27 -1.88 19.81
N ASP A 28 13.43 -0.75 19.13
CA ASP A 28 13.23 -0.72 17.69
C ASP A 28 14.03 -1.92 17.16
N PRO A 29 13.38 -2.88 16.48
CA PRO A 29 14.13 -3.92 15.82
C PRO A 29 15.14 -3.21 14.91
N PRO A 30 16.41 -3.67 14.87
CA PRO A 30 17.41 -3.02 14.04
C PRO A 30 16.83 -2.88 12.63
N MET A 31 16.81 -1.65 12.12
CA MET A 31 16.71 -1.41 10.69
C MET A 31 17.68 -2.39 10.05
N ALA A 32 17.21 -3.21 9.12
CA ALA A 32 18.09 -4.16 8.45
C ALA A 32 19.24 -3.36 7.82
N ASP A 33 20.44 -3.44 8.39
CA ASP A 33 21.68 -2.80 7.92
C ASP A 33 22.13 -3.32 6.53
N SER A 34 21.33 -4.18 5.91
CA SER A 34 21.49 -4.64 4.55
C SER A 34 20.88 -3.64 3.56
N LEU A 35 21.69 -3.19 2.60
CA LEU A 35 21.19 -2.50 1.41
C LEU A 35 20.11 -3.36 0.70
N PRO A 36 19.10 -2.73 0.07
CA PRO A 36 18.12 -3.47 -0.72
C PRO A 36 18.81 -4.31 -1.81
N PRO A 37 18.32 -5.53 -2.08
CA PRO A 37 18.97 -6.43 -3.02
C PRO A 37 18.89 -5.95 -4.48
N PHE A 38 17.90 -5.10 -4.80
CA PHE A 38 17.60 -4.58 -6.14
C PHE A 38 17.75 -5.66 -7.23
N ALA A 39 17.00 -6.75 -7.06
CA ALA A 39 16.98 -7.88 -7.98
C ALA A 39 15.94 -7.67 -9.10
N ALA A 40 15.94 -8.57 -10.09
CA ALA A 40 14.94 -8.56 -11.17
C ALA A 40 13.52 -8.93 -10.71
N ASP A 41 13.38 -9.54 -9.53
CA ASP A 41 12.09 -9.84 -8.91
C ASP A 41 12.21 -9.83 -7.37
N ALA A 42 11.08 -9.70 -6.68
CA ALA A 42 11.10 -9.63 -5.22
C ALA A 42 11.39 -10.98 -4.58
N ASP A 43 12.15 -10.96 -3.48
CA ASP A 43 12.21 -12.05 -2.52
C ASP A 43 11.16 -11.82 -1.42
N PRO A 44 10.14 -12.68 -1.26
CA PRO A 44 9.20 -12.58 -0.14
C PRO A 44 9.87 -12.58 1.25
N ALA A 45 11.05 -13.20 1.41
CA ALA A 45 11.79 -13.20 2.67
C ALA A 45 12.38 -11.81 2.96
N TRP A 46 12.84 -11.09 1.93
CA TRP A 46 13.25 -9.68 2.05
C TRP A 46 12.10 -8.81 2.54
N ILE A 47 10.93 -8.88 1.89
CA ILE A 47 9.77 -8.08 2.30
C ILE A 47 9.33 -8.42 3.73
N ALA A 48 9.38 -9.70 4.09
CA ALA A 48 9.01 -10.17 5.43
C ALA A 48 10.00 -9.77 6.53
N SER A 49 11.24 -9.40 6.19
CA SER A 49 12.25 -8.98 7.16
C SER A 49 12.02 -7.55 7.66
N HIS A 50 11.28 -6.73 6.90
CA HIS A 50 11.00 -5.35 7.26
C HIS A 50 10.18 -5.25 8.56
N PRO A 51 10.50 -4.28 9.43
CA PRO A 51 9.78 -4.10 10.67
C PRO A 51 8.31 -3.74 10.42
N ARG A 52 7.43 -4.33 11.23
CA ARG A 52 5.97 -4.08 11.20
C ARG A 52 5.26 -4.55 9.93
N VAL A 53 5.93 -5.29 9.04
CA VAL A 53 5.27 -5.98 7.92
C VAL A 53 4.50 -7.20 8.44
N GLN A 54 3.29 -7.38 7.92
CA GLN A 54 2.44 -8.54 8.20
C GLN A 54 2.20 -9.33 6.92
N ARG A 55 2.55 -10.61 6.91
CA ARG A 55 2.14 -11.52 5.85
C ARG A 55 0.73 -12.04 6.13
N VAL A 56 -0.17 -11.93 5.17
CA VAL A 56 -1.50 -12.53 5.26
C VAL A 56 -1.36 -14.05 5.23
N PRO A 57 -1.97 -14.81 6.16
CA PRO A 57 -1.84 -16.26 6.24
C PRO A 57 -2.67 -16.94 5.15
N SER A 58 -2.16 -16.93 3.92
CA SER A 58 -2.74 -17.60 2.76
C SER A 58 -1.68 -18.45 2.05
N ARG A 59 -2.09 -19.64 1.59
CA ARG A 59 -1.27 -20.51 0.75
C ARG A 59 -1.33 -20.12 -0.73
N ASP A 60 -2.42 -19.48 -1.14
CA ASP A 60 -2.72 -19.21 -2.56
C ASP A 60 -2.17 -17.86 -3.03
N LEU A 61 -1.99 -16.91 -2.11
CA LEU A 61 -1.50 -15.57 -2.42
C LEU A 61 -0.46 -15.09 -1.40
N THR A 62 0.72 -14.73 -1.89
CA THR A 62 1.68 -13.96 -1.11
C THR A 62 1.22 -12.50 -1.11
N LEU A 63 0.71 -12.06 0.04
CA LEU A 63 0.24 -10.70 0.29
C LEU A 63 0.82 -10.20 1.62
N PHE A 64 1.47 -9.04 1.56
CA PHE A 64 2.01 -8.32 2.70
C PHE A 64 1.23 -7.02 2.93
N ILE A 65 1.14 -6.62 4.19
CA ILE A 65 0.52 -5.38 4.63
C ILE A 65 1.49 -4.67 5.58
N GLN A 66 1.69 -3.37 5.37
CA GLN A 66 2.43 -2.53 6.30
C GLN A 66 1.63 -1.25 6.56
N ARG A 67 1.33 -0.97 7.83
CA ARG A 67 0.69 0.27 8.26
C ARG A 67 1.72 1.38 8.39
N HIS A 68 1.30 2.62 8.18
CA HIS A 68 2.17 3.80 8.29
C HIS A 68 3.47 3.65 7.47
N PHE A 69 3.36 3.08 6.26
CA PHE A 69 4.49 2.98 5.34
C PHE A 69 4.86 4.35 4.77
N LEU A 70 3.86 5.13 4.37
CA LEU A 70 4.01 6.55 4.07
C LEU A 70 3.54 7.41 5.25
N SER A 71 4.17 8.57 5.46
CA SER A 71 3.69 9.56 6.41
C SER A 71 2.41 10.22 5.92
N ALA A 72 1.70 10.91 6.83
CA ALA A 72 0.53 11.68 6.45
C ALA A 72 0.89 12.85 5.51
N GLU A 73 2.06 13.49 5.68
CA GLU A 73 2.51 14.55 4.76
C GLU A 73 2.82 13.99 3.37
N GLU A 74 3.47 12.83 3.29
CA GLU A 74 3.74 12.15 2.01
C GLU A 74 2.43 11.77 1.30
N CYS A 75 1.45 11.28 2.06
CA CYS A 75 0.14 10.98 1.50
C CYS A 75 -0.56 12.24 0.97
N ALA A 76 -0.55 13.33 1.72
CA ALA A 76 -1.14 14.61 1.31
C ALA A 76 -0.46 15.17 0.05
N GLY A 77 0.87 15.15 -0.01
CA GLY A 77 1.62 15.61 -1.17
C GLY A 77 1.36 14.80 -2.44
N LEU A 78 1.09 13.48 -2.31
CA LEU A 78 0.64 12.64 -3.43
C LEU A 78 -0.79 12.99 -3.85
N VAL A 79 -1.71 13.20 -2.89
CA VAL A 79 -3.10 13.57 -3.18
C VAL A 79 -3.17 14.89 -3.96
N GLU A 80 -2.40 15.90 -3.57
CA GLU A 80 -2.34 17.19 -4.29
C GLU A 80 -1.94 17.02 -5.76
N ARG A 81 -0.90 16.21 -6.03
CA ARG A 81 -0.41 15.92 -7.39
C ARG A 81 -1.44 15.15 -8.21
N ILE A 82 -2.09 14.16 -7.59
CA ILE A 82 -3.16 13.41 -8.24
C ILE A 82 -4.30 14.36 -8.60
N ASP A 83 -4.77 15.18 -7.65
CA ASP A 83 -5.90 16.06 -7.87
C ASP A 83 -5.61 17.14 -8.91
N ALA A 84 -4.36 17.59 -9.05
CA ALA A 84 -3.95 18.55 -10.07
C ALA A 84 -3.96 17.99 -11.51
N HIS A 85 -3.71 16.68 -11.68
CA HIS A 85 -3.46 16.07 -13.00
C HIS A 85 -4.35 14.87 -13.35
N ARG A 86 -5.35 14.56 -12.52
CA ARG A 86 -6.26 13.44 -12.74
C ARG A 86 -7.10 13.63 -14.00
N ARG A 87 -7.39 12.50 -14.66
CA ARG A 87 -8.26 12.39 -15.84
C ARG A 87 -9.19 11.18 -15.69
N PRO A 88 -10.34 11.12 -16.37
CA PRO A 88 -11.20 9.94 -16.32
C PRO A 88 -10.45 8.64 -16.66
N SER A 89 -10.70 7.57 -15.91
CA SER A 89 -10.09 6.26 -16.17
C SER A 89 -10.62 5.69 -17.48
N THR A 90 -9.72 5.27 -18.37
CA THR A 90 -10.08 4.74 -19.71
C THR A 90 -10.11 3.21 -19.81
N ILE A 91 -9.99 2.50 -18.69
CA ILE A 91 -10.03 1.02 -18.70
C ILE A 91 -11.49 0.57 -18.87
N ALA A 92 -11.88 0.33 -20.12
CA ALA A 92 -13.01 -0.51 -20.47
C ALA A 92 -12.57 -1.99 -20.40
N ASP A 93 -13.47 -2.91 -20.06
CA ASP A 93 -13.15 -4.33 -20.18
C ASP A 93 -12.96 -4.72 -21.67
N ALA A 94 -12.46 -5.93 -21.91
CA ALA A 94 -12.36 -6.49 -23.27
C ALA A 94 -13.72 -6.63 -23.99
N ASN A 95 -14.84 -6.42 -23.28
CA ASN A 95 -16.20 -6.45 -23.83
C ASN A 95 -16.76 -5.03 -24.10
N GLY A 96 -15.97 -3.97 -23.89
CA GLY A 96 -16.38 -2.58 -24.13
C GLY A 96 -17.26 -1.96 -23.03
N ASP A 97 -17.35 -2.57 -21.85
CA ASP A 97 -18.07 -1.99 -20.72
C ASP A 97 -17.26 -0.87 -20.06
N GLY A 98 -17.70 0.38 -20.27
CA GLY A 98 -17.13 1.58 -19.66
C GLY A 98 -17.29 1.66 -18.13
N TYR A 99 -17.96 0.69 -17.49
CA TYR A 99 -18.16 0.61 -16.04
C TYR A 99 -17.19 -0.32 -15.29
N PHE A 100 -16.23 -0.94 -15.98
CA PHE A 100 -15.28 -1.88 -15.36
C PHE A 100 -14.38 -1.19 -14.32
N ARG A 101 -13.90 0.02 -14.63
CA ARG A 101 -13.26 0.92 -13.68
C ARG A 101 -13.91 2.29 -13.75
N THR A 102 -14.48 2.73 -12.63
CA THR A 102 -15.02 4.08 -12.49
C THR A 102 -14.10 4.86 -11.56
N GLY A 103 -13.73 6.08 -11.94
CA GLY A 103 -12.74 6.86 -11.21
C GLY A 103 -11.89 7.73 -12.13
N GLU A 104 -10.91 8.38 -11.53
CA GLU A 104 -9.93 9.20 -12.23
C GLU A 104 -8.51 8.65 -11.97
N THR A 105 -7.65 8.71 -12.96
CA THR A 105 -6.25 8.27 -12.89
C THR A 105 -5.31 9.42 -13.19
N CYS A 106 -4.09 9.33 -12.67
CA CYS A 106 -2.97 10.20 -12.93
C CYS A 106 -1.71 9.34 -13.00
N ASP A 107 -0.92 9.45 -14.05
CA ASP A 107 0.43 8.90 -14.04
C ASP A 107 1.32 9.98 -13.44
N LEU A 108 1.92 9.69 -12.29
CA LEU A 108 2.73 10.67 -11.56
C LEU A 108 4.08 10.84 -12.26
N ASP A 109 4.48 12.10 -12.45
CA ASP A 109 5.73 12.45 -13.13
C ASP A 109 6.94 12.02 -12.29
N ALA A 110 7.73 11.08 -12.81
CA ALA A 110 8.93 10.59 -12.14
C ALA A 110 10.05 11.63 -12.07
N SER A 111 9.98 12.72 -12.85
CA SER A 111 10.92 13.83 -12.76
C SER A 111 10.67 14.75 -11.56
N ASP A 112 9.48 14.67 -10.94
CA ASP A 112 9.20 15.35 -9.68
C ASP A 112 10.03 14.69 -8.55
N PRO A 113 10.95 15.43 -7.89
CA PRO A 113 11.81 14.87 -6.85
C PRO A 113 11.03 14.21 -5.69
N PHE A 114 9.83 14.70 -5.40
CA PHE A 114 8.97 14.10 -4.38
C PHE A 114 8.47 12.72 -4.82
N VAL A 115 7.98 12.61 -6.06
CA VAL A 115 7.52 11.33 -6.62
C VAL A 115 8.67 10.35 -6.75
N ALA A 116 9.84 10.81 -7.20
CA ALA A 116 11.06 10.00 -7.26
C ALA A 116 11.48 9.46 -5.88
N GLY A 117 11.34 10.26 -4.82
CA GLY A 117 11.60 9.81 -3.44
C GLY A 117 10.62 8.72 -2.97
N ILE A 118 9.33 8.84 -3.31
CA ILE A 118 8.34 7.80 -3.04
C ILE A 118 8.65 6.53 -3.83
N ASP A 119 9.06 6.66 -5.10
CA ASP A 119 9.41 5.52 -5.96
C ASP A 119 10.60 4.74 -5.41
N ALA A 120 11.66 5.46 -5.00
CA ALA A 120 12.82 4.86 -4.37
C ALA A 120 12.46 4.13 -3.06
N LYS A 121 11.54 4.68 -2.26
CA LYS A 121 11.06 4.03 -1.03
C LYS A 121 10.30 2.73 -1.34
N LEU A 122 9.45 2.72 -2.37
CA LEU A 122 8.73 1.51 -2.80
C LEU A 122 9.70 0.45 -3.34
N ALA A 123 10.68 0.84 -4.16
CA ALA A 123 11.70 -0.06 -4.70
C ALA A 123 12.57 -0.68 -3.60
N ALA A 124 13.03 0.11 -2.64
CA ALA A 124 13.78 -0.37 -1.48
C ALA A 124 12.96 -1.36 -0.64
N PHE A 125 11.67 -1.07 -0.43
CA PHE A 125 10.76 -1.97 0.29
C PHE A 125 10.63 -3.32 -0.40
N VAL A 126 10.32 -3.34 -1.71
CA VAL A 126 10.10 -4.61 -2.43
C VAL A 126 11.41 -5.33 -2.77
N GLY A 127 12.53 -4.61 -2.83
CA GLY A 127 13.84 -5.15 -3.18
C GLY A 127 14.04 -5.42 -4.67
N ILE A 128 13.19 -4.82 -5.53
CA ILE A 128 13.26 -4.94 -6.99
C ILE A 128 13.98 -3.72 -7.54
N ASP A 129 14.86 -3.92 -8.52
CA ASP A 129 15.50 -2.84 -9.27
C ASP A 129 14.43 -1.87 -9.84
N PRO A 130 14.53 -0.55 -9.57
CA PRO A 130 13.62 0.45 -10.13
C PRO A 130 13.45 0.38 -11.65
N ALA A 131 14.45 -0.13 -12.39
CA ALA A 131 14.38 -0.32 -13.84
C ALA A 131 13.25 -1.27 -14.27
N HIS A 132 12.75 -2.13 -13.39
CA HIS A 132 11.60 -3.01 -13.65
C HIS A 132 10.24 -2.36 -13.31
N GLY A 133 10.23 -1.17 -12.73
CA GLY A 133 9.02 -0.51 -12.25
C GLY A 133 8.35 0.37 -13.30
N GLU A 134 7.05 0.19 -13.51
CA GLU A 134 6.22 1.17 -14.24
C GLU A 134 6.16 2.51 -13.49
N PRO A 135 5.83 3.64 -14.13
CA PRO A 135 5.52 4.89 -13.43
C PRO A 135 4.44 4.68 -12.36
N ILE A 136 4.53 5.42 -11.25
CA ILE A 136 3.51 5.36 -10.19
C ILE A 136 2.19 5.89 -10.74
N GLN A 137 1.13 5.09 -10.64
CA GLN A 137 -0.22 5.54 -10.98
C GLN A 137 -0.99 5.97 -9.73
N GLY A 138 -1.38 7.24 -9.68
CA GLY A 138 -2.35 7.77 -8.74
C GLY A 138 -3.79 7.57 -9.21
N GLN A 139 -4.70 7.37 -8.26
CA GLN A 139 -6.08 7.02 -8.55
C GLN A 139 -7.02 7.66 -7.53
N ARG A 140 -8.15 8.19 -8.01
CA ARG A 140 -9.17 8.82 -7.19
C ARG A 140 -10.53 8.18 -7.45
N TYR A 141 -11.24 7.87 -6.37
CA TYR A 141 -12.57 7.29 -6.38
C TYR A 141 -13.50 8.16 -5.52
N ALA A 142 -14.45 8.82 -6.17
CA ALA A 142 -15.55 9.55 -5.55
C ALA A 142 -16.67 8.60 -5.09
N LEU A 143 -17.70 9.16 -4.44
CA LEU A 143 -18.88 8.43 -4.00
C LEU A 143 -19.47 7.56 -5.13
N GLY A 144 -19.69 6.28 -4.85
CA GLY A 144 -20.26 5.33 -5.80
C GLY A 144 -19.26 4.72 -6.78
N GLN A 145 -18.04 5.26 -6.89
CA GLN A 145 -17.01 4.72 -7.78
C GLN A 145 -16.32 3.49 -7.18
N GLU A 146 -15.91 2.59 -8.06
CA GLU A 146 -15.29 1.30 -7.77
C GLU A 146 -14.44 0.82 -8.95
N PHE A 147 -13.57 -0.16 -8.68
CA PHE A 147 -12.87 -0.92 -9.70
C PHE A 147 -13.22 -2.40 -9.54
N LYS A 148 -13.99 -2.96 -10.49
CA LYS A 148 -14.48 -4.34 -10.46
C LYS A 148 -13.36 -5.36 -10.25
N ALA A 149 -13.72 -6.59 -9.88
CA ALA A 149 -12.76 -7.65 -9.64
C ALA A 149 -11.87 -7.88 -10.88
N HIS A 150 -10.56 -7.74 -10.70
CA HIS A 150 -9.57 -7.89 -11.77
C HIS A 150 -8.26 -8.42 -11.20
N THR A 151 -7.37 -8.83 -12.11
CA THR A 151 -5.96 -9.08 -11.84
C THR A 151 -5.13 -7.97 -12.45
N ASP A 152 -3.97 -7.68 -11.87
CA ASP A 152 -3.10 -6.62 -12.39
C ASP A 152 -2.25 -7.08 -13.57
N TYR A 153 -1.98 -8.37 -13.66
CA TYR A 153 -1.32 -8.96 -14.81
C TYR A 153 -2.26 -8.94 -16.03
N PHE A 154 -1.67 -8.88 -17.23
CA PHE A 154 -2.40 -9.03 -18.49
C PHE A 154 -2.64 -10.51 -18.77
N GLU A 155 -3.87 -10.91 -19.08
CA GLU A 155 -4.20 -12.31 -19.34
C GLU A 155 -3.43 -12.83 -20.57
N PRO A 156 -2.63 -13.91 -20.46
CA PRO A 156 -1.93 -14.50 -21.61
C PRO A 156 -2.90 -14.84 -22.75
N GLY A 157 -2.58 -14.39 -23.96
CA GLY A 157 -3.44 -14.58 -25.13
C GLY A 157 -4.64 -13.61 -25.23
N GLY A 158 -4.81 -12.70 -24.27
CA GLY A 158 -5.77 -11.61 -24.36
C GLY A 158 -5.35 -10.52 -25.36
N ILE A 159 -6.31 -9.71 -25.82
CA ILE A 159 -6.11 -8.66 -26.84
C ILE A 159 -5.01 -7.65 -26.48
N ASP A 160 -4.87 -7.37 -25.18
CA ASP A 160 -3.93 -6.40 -24.63
C ASP A 160 -2.57 -7.01 -24.31
N PHE A 161 -2.45 -8.34 -24.28
CA PHE A 161 -1.23 -9.03 -23.84
C PHE A 161 -0.04 -8.71 -24.73
N GLU A 162 -0.15 -8.91 -26.04
CA GLU A 162 0.95 -8.64 -26.97
C GLU A 162 1.35 -7.15 -26.92
N ARG A 163 0.36 -6.26 -26.90
CA ARG A 163 0.58 -4.81 -26.87
C ARG A 163 1.37 -4.37 -25.63
N PHE A 164 1.03 -4.88 -24.45
CA PHE A 164 1.61 -4.38 -23.19
C PHE A 164 2.68 -5.27 -22.59
N CYS A 165 2.86 -6.51 -23.06
CA CYS A 165 3.83 -7.46 -22.49
C CYS A 165 4.97 -7.84 -23.44
N ALA A 166 4.91 -7.50 -24.74
CA ALA A 166 5.95 -7.88 -25.70
C ALA A 166 7.36 -7.43 -25.29
N VAL A 167 7.50 -6.23 -24.73
CA VAL A 167 8.79 -5.63 -24.35
C VAL A 167 9.15 -5.97 -22.89
N SER A 168 8.37 -5.49 -21.92
CA SER A 168 8.72 -5.63 -20.50
C SER A 168 8.15 -6.88 -19.83
N GLY A 169 7.45 -7.74 -20.57
CA GLY A 169 6.77 -8.90 -20.00
C GLY A 169 5.59 -8.51 -19.13
N ASN A 170 5.09 -9.48 -18.35
CA ASN A 170 3.92 -9.25 -17.52
C ASN A 170 4.26 -8.59 -16.18
N ARG A 171 3.25 -8.24 -15.39
CA ARG A 171 3.42 -7.66 -14.05
C ARG A 171 3.67 -8.75 -13.02
N THR A 172 4.75 -8.62 -12.24
CA THR A 172 5.18 -9.60 -11.24
C THR A 172 4.67 -9.26 -9.84
N TRP A 173 4.78 -8.00 -9.44
CA TRP A 173 4.37 -7.50 -8.13
C TRP A 173 3.57 -6.21 -8.26
N THR A 174 2.62 -6.05 -7.35
CA THR A 174 1.90 -4.80 -7.16
C THR A 174 2.11 -4.29 -5.76
N LEU A 175 2.47 -3.01 -5.65
CA LEU A 175 2.47 -2.24 -4.42
C LEU A 175 1.39 -1.16 -4.51
N MET A 176 0.42 -1.19 -3.60
CA MET A 176 -0.64 -0.18 -3.51
C MET A 176 -0.62 0.48 -2.12
N VAL A 177 -0.67 1.81 -2.08
CA VAL A 177 -0.76 2.56 -0.82
C VAL A 177 -2.08 3.32 -0.77
N TYR A 178 -2.80 3.21 0.35
CA TYR A 178 -3.91 4.09 0.67
C TYR A 178 -3.40 5.46 1.10
N LEU A 179 -3.81 6.52 0.41
CA LEU A 179 -3.37 7.88 0.73
C LEU A 179 -4.30 8.59 1.70
N ASN A 180 -5.51 8.06 1.90
CA ASN A 180 -6.47 8.61 2.85
C ASN A 180 -7.50 7.54 3.26
N GLU A 181 -8.36 7.93 4.20
CA GLU A 181 -9.51 7.14 4.65
C GLU A 181 -10.81 7.79 4.13
N PRO A 182 -11.53 7.14 3.20
CA PRO A 182 -12.88 7.59 2.87
C PRO A 182 -13.79 7.43 4.09
N ALA A 183 -14.80 8.29 4.22
CA ALA A 183 -15.75 8.23 5.33
C ALA A 183 -16.51 6.90 5.41
N ALA A 184 -16.73 6.22 4.27
CA ALA A 184 -17.25 4.85 4.24
C ALA A 184 -16.90 4.11 2.94
N GLY A 185 -16.77 2.78 3.02
CA GLY A 185 -16.49 1.92 1.86
C GLY A 185 -15.04 2.01 1.38
N GLY A 186 -14.78 1.72 0.10
CA GLY A 186 -13.45 1.90 -0.50
C GLY A 186 -12.41 0.81 -0.20
N ALA A 187 -12.77 -0.27 0.50
CA ALA A 187 -11.86 -1.36 0.80
C ALA A 187 -11.31 -2.06 -0.45
N THR A 188 -10.16 -2.72 -0.34
CA THR A 188 -9.67 -3.66 -1.35
C THR A 188 -9.96 -5.08 -0.89
N ARG A 189 -10.73 -5.82 -1.69
CA ARG A 189 -11.12 -7.21 -1.40
C ARG A 189 -10.42 -8.16 -2.36
N PHE A 190 -9.53 -9.00 -1.85
CA PHE A 190 -8.97 -10.15 -2.58
C PHE A 190 -9.98 -11.29 -2.55
N VAL A 191 -10.64 -11.50 -3.68
CA VAL A 191 -11.87 -12.30 -3.76
C VAL A 191 -11.57 -13.77 -3.48
N LYS A 192 -10.51 -14.32 -4.09
CA LYS A 192 -10.17 -15.73 -3.98
C LYS A 192 -9.79 -16.15 -2.56
N ILE A 193 -9.01 -15.33 -1.86
CA ILE A 193 -8.53 -15.62 -0.50
C ILE A 193 -9.45 -15.09 0.61
N GLY A 194 -10.59 -14.48 0.26
CA GLY A 194 -11.56 -13.95 1.21
C GLY A 194 -11.04 -12.79 2.09
N LYS A 195 -9.93 -12.14 1.72
CA LYS A 195 -9.31 -11.07 2.51
C LYS A 195 -9.84 -9.71 2.07
N THR A 196 -10.38 -8.95 3.02
CA THR A 196 -10.71 -7.54 2.83
C THR A 196 -9.75 -6.69 3.64
N VAL A 197 -9.17 -5.65 3.02
CA VAL A 197 -8.27 -4.70 3.67
C VAL A 197 -8.92 -3.32 3.62
N GLN A 198 -9.17 -2.76 4.80
CA GLN A 198 -9.76 -1.43 4.93
C GLN A 198 -8.71 -0.34 4.62
N PRO A 199 -9.14 0.79 4.01
CA PRO A 199 -8.29 1.97 3.87
C PRO A 199 -7.78 2.43 5.23
N GLU A 200 -6.55 2.88 5.27
CA GLU A 200 -5.92 3.56 6.41
C GLU A 200 -4.78 4.38 5.83
N THR A 201 -4.67 5.64 6.23
CA THR A 201 -3.72 6.57 5.62
C THR A 201 -2.29 6.05 5.74
N GLY A 202 -1.58 5.95 4.62
CA GLY A 202 -0.21 5.45 4.52
C GLY A 202 -0.08 3.92 4.59
N LYS A 203 -1.18 3.15 4.57
CA LYS A 203 -1.13 1.68 4.59
C LYS A 203 -0.77 1.13 3.20
N LEU A 204 0.34 0.38 3.15
CA LEU A 204 0.83 -0.34 1.99
C LEU A 204 0.27 -1.77 1.94
N LEU A 205 -0.05 -2.23 0.75
CA LEU A 205 -0.31 -3.61 0.38
C LEU A 205 0.68 -3.99 -0.72
N ALA A 206 1.34 -5.14 -0.57
CA ALA A 206 2.25 -5.68 -1.58
C ALA A 206 1.89 -7.14 -1.88
N TRP A 207 1.58 -7.48 -3.12
CA TRP A 207 1.25 -8.86 -3.50
C TRP A 207 1.93 -9.33 -4.78
N ASN A 208 2.17 -10.64 -4.83
CA ASN A 208 2.76 -11.31 -5.97
C ASN A 208 1.66 -11.73 -6.95
N ASN A 209 1.78 -11.30 -8.20
CA ASN A 209 0.87 -11.63 -9.31
C ASN A 209 1.24 -12.93 -10.01
N ARG A 210 2.21 -13.70 -9.50
CA ARG A 210 2.74 -14.93 -10.10
C ARG A 210 2.74 -16.12 -9.15
N LEU A 211 2.61 -17.30 -9.74
CA LEU A 211 2.87 -18.60 -9.07
C LEU A 211 4.35 -19.00 -9.21
N GLY A 212 4.97 -18.55 -10.30
CA GLY A 212 6.36 -18.77 -10.66
C GLY A 212 6.69 -18.04 -11.98
N PRO A 213 7.90 -18.18 -12.51
CA PRO A 213 8.28 -17.56 -13.77
C PRO A 213 7.32 -17.89 -14.91
N GLY A 214 6.79 -16.87 -15.59
CA GLY A 214 5.83 -17.02 -16.71
C GLY A 214 4.42 -17.49 -16.33
N ALA A 215 4.13 -17.74 -15.05
CA ALA A 215 2.83 -18.22 -14.59
C ALA A 215 2.13 -17.18 -13.70
N CYS A 216 1.03 -16.63 -14.19
CA CYS A 216 0.18 -15.69 -13.46
C CYS A 216 -0.55 -16.37 -12.28
N ASN A 217 -0.79 -15.63 -11.20
CA ASN A 217 -1.50 -16.10 -10.02
C ASN A 217 -2.95 -15.59 -10.01
N PRO A 218 -3.95 -16.42 -10.40
CA PRO A 218 -5.34 -16.00 -10.40
C PRO A 218 -5.89 -15.70 -8.99
N ALA A 219 -5.21 -16.13 -7.92
CA ALA A 219 -5.60 -15.78 -6.55
C ALA A 219 -5.35 -14.31 -6.19
N SER A 220 -4.61 -13.56 -7.02
CA SER A 220 -4.43 -12.12 -6.87
C SER A 220 -5.65 -11.29 -7.31
N ILE A 221 -6.70 -11.94 -7.82
CA ILE A 221 -7.94 -11.26 -8.20
C ILE A 221 -8.52 -10.45 -7.04
N HIS A 222 -8.69 -9.15 -7.28
CA HIS A 222 -9.09 -8.20 -6.25
C HIS A 222 -10.05 -7.14 -6.78
N HIS A 223 -10.87 -6.59 -5.87
CA HIS A 223 -11.92 -5.60 -6.14
C HIS A 223 -11.64 -4.37 -5.30
N GLY A 224 -11.45 -3.22 -5.95
CA GLY A 224 -11.53 -1.91 -5.31
C GLY A 224 -12.99 -1.58 -5.01
N MET A 225 -13.47 -1.95 -3.82
CA MET A 225 -14.86 -1.85 -3.44
C MET A 225 -15.38 -0.42 -3.49
N LYS A 226 -16.68 -0.29 -3.76
CA LYS A 226 -17.39 0.98 -3.86
C LYS A 226 -17.13 1.91 -2.68
N VAL A 227 -16.78 3.17 -2.97
CA VAL A 227 -16.77 4.24 -1.98
C VAL A 227 -18.22 4.58 -1.62
N ARG A 228 -18.54 4.59 -0.34
CA ARG A 228 -19.88 4.84 0.21
C ARG A 228 -20.00 6.17 0.96
N GLY A 229 -18.88 6.83 1.22
CA GLY A 229 -18.82 8.18 1.78
C GLY A 229 -17.43 8.76 1.63
N GLY A 230 -17.33 10.07 1.37
CA GLY A 230 -16.06 10.75 1.13
C GLY A 230 -15.43 10.43 -0.23
N VAL A 231 -14.11 10.51 -0.30
CA VAL A 231 -13.28 10.24 -1.49
C VAL A 231 -12.13 9.33 -1.08
N LYS A 232 -11.76 8.38 -1.92
CA LYS A 232 -10.59 7.51 -1.74
C LYS A 232 -9.52 7.88 -2.76
N HIS A 233 -8.28 7.99 -2.29
CA HIS A 233 -7.08 8.10 -3.11
C HIS A 233 -6.13 6.94 -2.82
N VAL A 234 -5.51 6.42 -3.87
CA VAL A 234 -4.45 5.42 -3.79
C VAL A 234 -3.35 5.74 -4.80
N ILE A 235 -2.12 5.31 -4.51
CA ILE A 235 -1.13 5.07 -5.56
C ILE A 235 -0.98 3.57 -5.80
N THR A 236 -0.54 3.20 -6.99
CA THR A 236 -0.16 1.84 -7.35
C THR A 236 1.13 1.87 -8.18
N LYS A 237 2.07 1.00 -7.82
CA LYS A 237 3.32 0.74 -8.51
C LYS A 237 3.32 -0.71 -8.94
N TRP A 238 3.50 -0.95 -10.23
CA TRP A 238 3.64 -2.29 -10.79
C TRP A 238 5.09 -2.54 -11.19
N TYR A 239 5.54 -3.77 -10.97
CA TYR A 239 6.86 -4.24 -11.41
C TYR A 239 6.71 -5.29 -12.51
N ARG A 240 7.66 -5.30 -13.43
CA ARG A 240 7.66 -6.08 -14.67
C ARG A 240 8.69 -7.20 -14.65
N GLU A 241 8.46 -8.23 -15.46
CA GLU A 241 9.39 -9.35 -15.62
C GLU A 241 10.75 -8.94 -16.21
N ARG A 242 10.74 -7.91 -17.05
CA ARG A 242 11.92 -7.33 -17.70
C ARG A 242 11.93 -5.81 -17.47
N PRO A 243 13.08 -5.14 -17.68
CA PRO A 243 13.14 -3.69 -17.55
C PRO A 243 12.02 -2.97 -18.32
N TRP A 244 11.47 -1.95 -17.67
CA TRP A 244 10.48 -1.05 -18.22
C TRP A 244 11.14 -0.15 -19.27
N ALA A 245 10.53 -0.07 -20.45
CA ALA A 245 11.04 0.66 -21.62
C ALA A 245 9.92 1.52 -22.24
#